data_AF-A0A381TKR5-F1
#
_entry.id   AF-A0A381TKR5-F1
#
_cell.length_a   1.000
_cell.length_b   1.000
_cell.length_c   1.000
_cell.angle_alpha   90.00
_cell.angle_beta   90.00
_cell.angle_gamma   90.00
#
_symmetry.space_group_name_H-M   'P 1'
#
loop_
_entity.id
_entity.type
_entity.pdbx_description
1 polymer ?
#
loop_
_entity_poly.entity_id
_entity_poly.type
_entity_poly.pdbx_seq_one_letter_code
_entity_poly.pdbx_strand_id
1 'polypeptide(L)' 'MSQIVGVDVGGTFTDLVLFDAFEASVKIAKVLST' A
#
# COMPACT_ATOMS: atom_id res chain seq x y z
N MET A 1 -12.26 6.11 -11.90
CA MET A 1 -11.27 5.01 -11.78
C MET A 1 -10.09 5.58 -11.00
N SER A 2 -10.13 5.49 -9.68
CA SER A 2 -9.14 6.12 -8.79
C SER A 2 -8.58 5.06 -7.89
N GLN A 3 -7.27 4.82 -8.01
CA GLN A 3 -6.50 3.96 -7.14
C GLN A 3 -5.46 4.84 -6.44
N ILE A 4 -5.37 4.71 -5.13
CA ILE A 4 -4.43 5.46 -4.30
C ILE A 4 -3.56 4.45 -3.56
N VAL A 5 -2.25 4.66 -3.62
CA VAL A 5 -1.28 3.84 -2.86
C VAL A 5 -0.64 4.71 -1.79
N GLY A 6 -0.84 4.34 -0.53
CA GLY A 6 -0.06 4.81 0.59
C GLY A 6 1.23 3.99 0.69
N VAL A 7 2.36 4.68 0.85
CA VAL A 7 3.68 4.07 1.03
C VAL A 7 4.30 4.65 2.30
N ASP A 8 4.65 3.78 3.25
CA ASP A 8 5.44 4.12 4.43
C ASP A 8 6.77 3.34 4.38
N VAL A 9 7.88 4.07 4.39
CA VAL A 9 9.22 3.50 4.18
C VAL A 9 9.99 3.51 5.49
N GLY A 10 10.33 2.32 5.99
CA GLY A 10 11.24 2.13 7.11
C GLY A 10 12.64 1.66 6.67
N GLY A 11 13.47 1.33 7.65
CA GLY A 11 14.81 0.75 7.41
C GLY A 11 14.85 -0.78 7.33
N THR A 12 13.72 -1.47 7.54
CA THR A 12 13.64 -2.94 7.53
C THR A 12 12.49 -3.42 6.66
N PHE A 13 11.32 -2.82 6.82
CA PHE A 13 10.16 -3.11 6.00
C PHE A 13 9.55 -1.82 5.43
N THR A 14 8.95 -1.96 4.26
CA THR A 14 8.12 -0.96 3.58
C THR A 14 6.69 -1.44 3.59
N ASP A 15 5.78 -0.56 4.00
CA ASP A 15 4.36 -0.83 4.12
C ASP A 15 3.61 -0.21 2.95
N LEU A 16 2.71 -1.00 2.36
CA LEU A 16 1.92 -0.64 1.19
C LEU A 16 0.45 -0.79 1.50
N VAL A 17 -0.33 0.26 1.24
CA VAL A 17 -1.79 0.24 1.35
C VAL A 17 -2.39 0.72 0.05
N LEU A 18 -3.08 -0.18 -0.66
CA LEU A 18 -3.85 0.15 -1.86
C LEU A 18 -5.30 0.38 -1.46
N PHE A 19 -5.81 1.57 -1.75
CA PHE A 19 -7.24 1.89 -1.73
C PHE A 19 -7.77 1.92 -3.16
N ASP A 20 -8.73 1.04 -3.45
CA ASP A 20 -9.46 1.02 -4.71
C ASP A 20 -10.90 1.54 -4.48
N ALA A 21 -11.16 2.76 -4.94
CA ALA A 21 -12.48 3.39 -4.77
C ALA A 21 -13.56 2.78 -5.68
N PHE A 22 -13.18 2.07 -6.75
CA PHE A 22 -14.13 1.40 -7.64
C PHE A 22 -14.60 0.08 -7.04
N GLU A 23 -13.68 -0.69 -6.48
CA GLU A 23 -14.01 -1.96 -5.80
C GLU A 23 -14.45 -1.78 -4.34
N ALA A 24 -14.37 -0.56 -3.81
CA ALA A 24 -14.53 -0.27 -2.38
C ALA A 24 -13.66 -1.20 -1.51
N SER A 25 -12.42 -1.43 -1.95
CA SER A 25 -11.51 -2.43 -1.36
C SER A 25 -10.22 -1.80 -0.83
N VAL A 26 -9.65 -2.47 0.17
CA VAL A 26 -8.33 -2.16 0.74
C VAL A 26 -7.46 -3.41 0.66
N LYS A 27 -6.27 -3.27 0.09
CA LYS A 27 -5.26 -4.33 0.07
C LYS A 27 -4.00 -3.84 0.78
N ILE A 28 -3.42 -4.68 1.62
CA ILE A 28 -2.26 -4.34 2.44
C ILE A 28 -1.13 -5.32 2.12
N ALA A 29 0.09 -4.81 1.99
CA ALA A 29 1.30 -5.61 1.85
C ALA A 29 2.43 -5.03 2.70
N LYS A 30 3.37 -5.90 3.08
CA LYS A 30 4.60 -5.55 3.80
C LYS A 30 5.74 -6.27 3.10
N VAL A 31 6.79 -5.54 2.74
CA VAL A 31 7.95 -6.08 2.02
C VAL A 31 9.23 -5.64 2.71
N LEU A 32 10.32 -6.42 2.58
CA LEU A 32 11.63 -5.97 3.05
C LEU A 32 12.05 -4.69 2.31
N SER A 33 12.59 -3.73 3.04
CA SER A 33 13.19 -2.53 2.48
C SER A 33 14.56 -2.84 1.86
N THR A 34 14.97 -2.05 0.86
CA THR A 34 16.25 -2.16 0.15
C THR A 34 17.28 -1.19 0.68
#